data_AF-A0A255DAS2-F1
#
_entry.id   AF-A0A255DAS2-F1
#
_cell.length_a   1.000
_cell.length_b   1.000
_cell.length_c   1.000
_cell.angle_alpha   90.00
_cell.angle_beta   90.00
_cell.angle_gamma   90.00
#
_symmetry.space_group_name_H-M   'P 1'
#
loop_
_entity.id
_entity.type
_entity.pdbx_description
1 polymer ?
#
loop_
_entity_poly.entity_id
_entity_poly.type
_entity_poly.pdbx_seq_one_letter_code
_entity_poly.pdbx_strand_id
1 'polypeptide(L)'
;MLTCASFGLASSAAADTVRVPCGVLGQIRESLDDDINAGIGGVRIVISSPYASGAAQQRDTNVKLAMISHGVHYMEDVNGPGIIPGLAPALVDLHRATDDMRDAVGALFVVSTSYGSGFAYGGYPTVSNAWPQPSTWTAIDYADQKKDAIYALVNGLQPTCAP
;
A
#
# COMPACT_ATOMS: atom_id res chain seq x y z
N MET A 1 62.98 32.55 18.09
CA MET A 1 61.78 31.92 18.68
C MET A 1 61.12 31.05 17.61
N LEU A 2 60.68 29.88 18.05
CA LEU A 2 60.22 28.70 17.31
C LEU A 2 58.82 28.86 16.66
N THR A 3 58.63 28.26 15.46
CA THR A 3 57.45 27.49 14.95
C THR A 3 56.03 28.10 14.98
N CYS A 4 55.03 27.78 14.14
CA CYS A 4 54.80 26.68 13.19
C CYS A 4 53.69 27.10 12.20
N ALA A 5 53.79 26.68 10.94
CA ALA A 5 52.69 26.76 9.98
C ALA A 5 51.69 25.64 10.26
N SER A 6 50.41 25.97 10.40
CA SER A 6 49.33 25.00 10.55
C SER A 6 48.49 24.97 9.28
N PHE A 7 48.87 24.12 8.33
CA PHE A 7 47.97 23.64 7.29
C PHE A 7 47.04 22.60 7.94
N GLY A 8 45.90 23.07 8.45
CA GLY A 8 44.80 22.19 8.85
C GLY A 8 44.05 21.75 7.61
N LEU A 9 44.46 20.63 7.00
CA LEU A 9 43.56 19.84 6.18
C LEU A 9 42.53 19.23 7.13
N ALA A 10 41.36 19.86 7.22
CA ALA A 10 40.21 19.22 7.84
C ALA A 10 39.94 17.93 7.07
N SER A 11 40.10 16.79 7.74
CA SER A 11 39.59 15.51 7.27
C SER A 11 38.13 15.72 6.87
N SER A 12 37.84 15.57 5.58
CA SER A 12 36.48 15.37 5.13
C SER A 12 36.01 14.08 5.80
N ALA A 13 35.21 14.21 6.85
CA ALA A 13 34.44 13.09 7.37
C ALA A 13 33.57 12.64 6.18
N ALA A 14 33.97 11.55 5.54
CA ALA A 14 33.07 10.84 4.66
C ALA A 14 31.85 10.51 5.52
N ALA A 15 30.76 11.24 5.32
CA ALA A 15 29.46 10.80 5.82
C ALA A 15 29.34 9.37 5.32
N ASP A 16 29.31 8.40 6.24
CA ASP A 16 29.06 7.02 5.92
C ASP A 16 27.75 7.01 5.13
N THR A 17 27.84 6.88 3.81
CA THR A 17 26.65 6.73 2.97
C THR A 17 25.96 5.50 3.51
N VAL A 18 24.82 5.68 4.18
CA VAL A 18 23.94 4.58 4.58
C VAL A 18 23.55 3.88 3.29
N ARG A 19 24.24 2.78 2.98
CA ARG A 19 23.96 1.99 1.78
C ARG A 19 22.89 1.00 2.13
N VAL A 20 21.72 1.20 1.55
CA VAL A 20 20.61 0.26 1.63
C VAL A 20 20.98 -1.02 0.86
N PRO A 21 20.73 -2.23 1.39
CA PRO A 21 20.97 -3.45 0.63
C PRO A 21 20.05 -3.55 -0.60
N CYS A 22 20.62 -3.88 -1.76
CA CYS A 22 19.88 -4.03 -3.01
C CYS A 22 18.83 -5.16 -2.92
N GLY A 23 19.12 -6.22 -2.15
CA GLY A 23 18.17 -7.30 -1.90
C GLY A 23 16.90 -6.81 -1.18
N VAL A 24 17.04 -5.93 -0.19
CA VAL A 24 15.91 -5.32 0.54
C VAL A 24 15.11 -4.42 -0.40
N LEU A 25 15.74 -3.56 -1.19
CA LEU A 25 15.04 -2.75 -2.19
C LEU A 25 14.30 -3.60 -3.23
N GLY A 26 14.89 -4.74 -3.62
CA GLY A 26 14.26 -5.72 -4.50
C GLY A 26 12.99 -6.31 -3.91
N GLN A 27 13.03 -6.74 -2.64
CA GLN A 27 11.86 -7.26 -1.91
C GLN A 27 10.75 -6.23 -1.77
N ILE A 28 11.10 -4.97 -1.44
CA ILE A 28 10.13 -3.87 -1.40
C ILE A 28 9.49 -3.67 -2.77
N ARG A 29 10.29 -3.65 -3.84
CA ARG A 29 9.77 -3.48 -5.20
C ARG A 29 8.85 -4.63 -5.61
N GLU A 30 9.23 -5.87 -5.33
CA GLU A 30 8.43 -7.06 -5.62
C GLU A 30 7.07 -6.97 -4.92
N SER A 31 7.03 -6.62 -3.64
CA SER A 31 5.76 -6.43 -2.93
C SER A 31 4.95 -5.25 -3.45
N LEU A 32 5.59 -4.13 -3.84
CA LEU A 32 4.88 -3.04 -4.51
C LEU A 32 4.21 -3.52 -5.81
N ASP A 33 4.89 -4.32 -6.62
CA ASP A 33 4.40 -4.83 -7.91
C ASP A 33 3.29 -5.88 -7.73
N ASP A 34 3.56 -6.92 -6.93
CA ASP A 34 2.74 -8.13 -6.84
C ASP A 34 1.60 -8.03 -5.83
N ASP A 35 1.76 -7.22 -4.78
CA ASP A 35 0.75 -7.05 -3.73
C ASP A 35 0.00 -5.72 -3.90
N ILE A 36 0.71 -4.59 -3.80
CA ILE A 36 0.07 -3.27 -3.72
C ILE A 36 -0.52 -2.85 -5.07
N ASN A 37 0.30 -2.82 -6.12
CA ASN A 37 -0.11 -2.38 -7.45
C ASN A 37 -1.16 -3.32 -8.05
N ALA A 38 -0.89 -4.64 -8.00
CA ALA A 38 -1.85 -5.65 -8.44
C ALA A 38 -3.15 -5.63 -7.61
N GLY A 39 -3.06 -5.36 -6.31
CA GLY A 39 -4.19 -5.21 -5.41
C GLY A 39 -5.06 -4.00 -5.76
N ILE A 40 -4.48 -2.80 -5.84
CA ILE A 40 -5.20 -1.55 -6.19
C ILE A 40 -5.84 -1.66 -7.57
N GLY A 41 -5.08 -2.11 -8.58
CA GLY A 41 -5.60 -2.36 -9.92
C GLY A 41 -6.71 -3.41 -9.93
N GLY A 42 -6.55 -4.47 -9.13
CA GLY A 42 -7.57 -5.50 -8.93
C GLY A 42 -8.86 -4.97 -8.33
N VAL A 43 -8.79 -4.12 -7.28
CA VAL A 43 -9.96 -3.46 -6.70
C VAL A 43 -10.70 -2.66 -7.77
N ARG A 44 -9.97 -1.84 -8.53
CA ARG A 44 -10.53 -1.00 -9.60
C ARG A 44 -11.28 -1.83 -10.64
N ILE A 45 -10.71 -2.96 -11.05
CA ILE A 45 -11.33 -3.91 -11.98
C ILE A 45 -12.59 -4.51 -11.36
N VAL A 46 -12.49 -5.05 -10.14
CA VAL A 46 -13.62 -5.75 -9.50
C VAL A 46 -14.82 -4.82 -9.34
N ILE A 47 -14.63 -3.59 -8.82
CA ILE A 47 -15.76 -2.68 -8.54
C ILE A 47 -16.37 -2.03 -9.78
N SER A 48 -15.66 -2.03 -10.91
CA SER A 48 -16.18 -1.56 -12.21
C SER A 48 -16.74 -2.68 -13.10
N SER A 49 -16.53 -3.94 -12.73
CA SER A 49 -16.96 -5.08 -13.54
C SER A 49 -18.41 -5.49 -13.24
N PRO A 50 -19.14 -6.01 -14.24
CA PRO A 50 -20.43 -6.64 -14.01
C PRO A 50 -20.25 -7.96 -13.25
N TYR A 51 -20.97 -8.13 -12.14
CA TYR A 51 -20.96 -9.36 -11.34
C TYR A 51 -22.36 -9.99 -11.28
N ALA A 52 -22.39 -11.32 -11.25
CA ALA A 52 -23.64 -12.08 -11.10
C ALA A 52 -24.27 -11.91 -9.71
N SER A 53 -23.47 -11.56 -8.70
CA SER A 53 -23.97 -11.27 -7.34
C SER A 53 -23.03 -10.32 -6.60
N GLY A 54 -23.61 -9.54 -5.67
CA GLY A 54 -22.85 -8.65 -4.81
C GLY A 54 -21.89 -9.36 -3.87
N ALA A 55 -22.25 -10.56 -3.41
CA ALA A 55 -21.42 -11.36 -2.53
C ALA A 55 -20.14 -11.87 -3.23
N ALA A 56 -20.24 -12.26 -4.51
CA ALA A 56 -19.08 -12.65 -5.29
C ALA A 56 -18.15 -11.44 -5.52
N GLN A 57 -18.72 -10.28 -5.86
CA GLN A 57 -17.95 -9.05 -6.04
C GLN A 57 -17.24 -8.64 -4.74
N GLN A 58 -17.95 -8.66 -3.61
CA GLN A 58 -17.38 -8.35 -2.29
C GLN A 58 -16.23 -9.30 -1.93
N ARG A 59 -16.40 -10.61 -2.18
CA ARG A 59 -15.36 -11.61 -1.91
C ARG A 59 -14.10 -11.30 -2.72
N ASP A 60 -14.24 -11.06 -4.01
CA ASP A 60 -13.10 -10.78 -4.88
C ASP A 60 -12.43 -9.45 -4.51
N THR A 61 -13.23 -8.44 -4.17
CA THR A 61 -12.72 -7.16 -3.63
C THR A 61 -11.92 -7.38 -2.35
N ASN A 62 -12.43 -8.18 -1.40
CA ASN A 62 -11.72 -8.48 -0.16
C ASN A 62 -10.40 -9.22 -0.40
N VAL A 63 -10.33 -10.11 -1.39
CA VAL A 63 -9.07 -10.75 -1.79
C VAL A 63 -8.07 -9.69 -2.26
N LYS A 64 -8.51 -8.73 -3.08
CA LYS A 64 -7.62 -7.66 -3.56
C LYS A 64 -7.19 -6.71 -2.45
N LEU A 65 -8.08 -6.35 -1.53
CA LEU A 65 -7.73 -5.57 -0.35
C LEU A 65 -6.76 -6.31 0.58
N ALA A 66 -6.90 -7.63 0.71
CA ALA A 66 -5.99 -8.46 1.50
C ALA A 66 -4.58 -8.52 0.89
N MET A 67 -4.44 -8.54 -0.44
CA MET A 67 -3.15 -8.42 -1.11
C MET A 67 -2.46 -7.12 -0.70
N ILE A 68 -3.18 -6.00 -0.74
CA ILE A 68 -2.62 -4.68 -0.39
C ILE A 68 -2.18 -4.65 1.08
N SER A 69 -3.01 -5.14 2.00
CA SER A 69 -2.65 -5.22 3.42
C SER A 69 -1.43 -6.12 3.66
N HIS A 70 -1.35 -7.26 2.96
CA HIS A 70 -0.19 -8.14 3.00
C HIS A 70 1.08 -7.41 2.57
N GLY A 71 1.04 -6.69 1.45
CA GLY A 71 2.22 -5.98 0.95
C GLY A 71 2.70 -4.86 1.88
N VAL A 72 1.79 -4.11 2.51
CA VAL A 72 2.16 -3.07 3.48
C VAL A 72 2.91 -3.69 4.66
N HIS A 73 2.36 -4.75 5.26
CA HIS A 73 3.00 -5.43 6.39
C HIS A 73 4.32 -6.10 6.00
N TYR A 74 4.39 -6.71 4.82
CA TYR A 74 5.64 -7.28 4.33
C TYR A 74 6.73 -6.22 4.19
N MET A 75 6.40 -5.04 3.65
CA MET A 75 7.36 -3.94 3.55
C MET A 75 7.77 -3.38 4.91
N GLU A 76 6.86 -3.34 5.90
CA GLU A 76 7.18 -2.96 7.29
C GLU A 76 8.19 -3.94 7.89
N ASP A 77 7.96 -5.25 7.72
CA ASP A 77 8.84 -6.31 8.22
C ASP A 77 10.23 -6.26 7.56
N VAL A 78 10.27 -6.09 6.24
CA VAL A 78 11.52 -5.99 5.46
C VAL A 78 12.31 -4.73 5.80
N ASN A 79 11.63 -3.61 6.06
CA ASN A 79 12.29 -2.37 6.47
C ASN A 79 12.90 -2.44 7.88
N GLY A 80 12.39 -3.34 8.73
CA GLY A 80 12.91 -3.62 10.07
C GLY A 80 13.13 -2.34 10.91
N PRO A 81 14.31 -2.14 11.53
CA PRO A 81 14.60 -0.95 12.34
C PRO A 81 14.83 0.33 11.51
N GLY A 82 14.27 0.43 10.30
CA GLY A 82 14.40 1.60 9.42
C GLY A 82 15.63 1.56 8.53
N ILE A 83 15.93 0.39 7.95
CA ILE A 83 17.07 0.19 7.05
C ILE A 83 16.96 1.09 5.81
N ILE A 84 15.73 1.36 5.35
CA ILE A 84 15.46 2.24 4.21
C ILE A 84 15.08 3.63 4.72
N PRO A 85 15.94 4.64 4.50
CA PRO A 85 15.63 6.01 4.90
C PRO A 85 14.34 6.52 4.27
N GLY A 86 13.43 7.04 5.07
CA GLY A 86 12.16 7.61 4.60
C GLY A 86 11.07 6.59 4.27
N LEU A 87 11.32 5.28 4.32
CA LEU A 87 10.30 4.28 4.02
C LEU A 87 9.24 4.17 5.12
N ALA A 88 9.63 4.17 6.39
CA ALA A 88 8.68 4.06 7.51
C ALA A 88 7.55 5.12 7.46
N PRO A 89 7.83 6.44 7.33
CA PRO A 89 6.74 7.42 7.20
C PRO A 89 5.94 7.25 5.90
N ALA A 90 6.55 6.81 4.80
CA ALA A 90 5.82 6.53 3.57
C ALA A 90 4.87 5.33 3.69
N LEU A 91 5.25 4.29 4.45
CA LEU A 91 4.40 3.14 4.75
C LEU A 91 3.23 3.52 5.66
N VAL A 92 3.42 4.41 6.64
CA VAL A 92 2.31 4.95 7.45
C VAL A 92 1.29 5.69 6.58
N ASP A 93 1.77 6.51 5.65
CA ASP A 93 0.90 7.23 4.71
C ASP A 93 0.16 6.26 3.77
N LEU A 94 0.86 5.25 3.24
CA LEU A 94 0.25 4.22 2.40
C LEU A 94 -0.81 3.44 3.19
N HIS A 95 -0.50 2.99 4.41
CA HIS A 95 -1.41 2.24 5.26
C HIS A 95 -2.74 2.99 5.47
N ARG A 96 -2.66 4.27 5.83
CA ARG A 96 -3.85 5.13 5.97
C ARG A 96 -4.63 5.27 4.67
N ALA A 97 -3.94 5.50 3.56
CA ALA A 97 -4.61 5.60 2.26
C ALA A 97 -5.30 4.29 1.85
N THR A 98 -4.70 3.15 2.18
CA THR A 98 -5.27 1.82 1.91
C THR A 98 -6.45 1.48 2.82
N ASP A 99 -6.45 1.98 4.07
CA ASP A 99 -7.60 1.88 4.97
C ASP A 99 -8.76 2.75 4.48
N ASP A 100 -8.50 4.01 4.11
CA ASP A 100 -9.52 4.90 3.55
C ASP A 100 -10.14 4.30 2.26
N MET A 101 -9.30 3.73 1.40
CA MET A 101 -9.75 3.02 0.20
C MET A 101 -10.57 1.77 0.56
N ARG A 102 -10.13 0.96 1.52
CA ARG A 102 -10.85 -0.22 2.00
C ARG A 102 -12.23 0.17 2.51
N ASP A 103 -12.35 1.23 3.29
CA ASP A 103 -13.63 1.69 3.84
C ASP A 103 -14.54 2.24 2.75
N ALA A 104 -14.01 3.07 1.84
CA ALA A 104 -14.78 3.63 0.73
C ALA A 104 -15.29 2.55 -0.25
N VAL A 105 -14.51 1.49 -0.45
CA VAL A 105 -14.89 0.34 -1.27
C VAL A 105 -15.82 -0.61 -0.51
N GLY A 106 -15.58 -0.83 0.78
CA GLY A 106 -16.43 -1.63 1.66
C GLY A 106 -17.85 -1.07 1.76
N ALA A 107 -17.99 0.27 1.76
CA ALA A 107 -19.27 0.97 1.75
C ALA A 107 -20.14 0.70 0.50
N LEU A 108 -19.56 0.13 -0.57
CA LEU A 108 -20.34 -0.29 -1.74
C LEU A 108 -21.21 -1.52 -1.45
N PHE A 109 -20.84 -2.34 -0.47
CA PHE A 109 -21.48 -3.62 -0.20
C PHE A 109 -22.40 -3.51 1.01
N VAL A 110 -23.71 -3.45 0.77
CA VAL A 110 -24.72 -3.37 1.82
C VAL A 110 -25.31 -4.76 2.03
N VAL A 111 -25.05 -5.32 3.21
CA VAL A 111 -25.65 -6.59 3.65
C VAL A 111 -27.07 -6.33 4.13
N SER A 112 -28.06 -6.69 3.32
CA SER A 112 -29.45 -6.75 3.76
C SER A 112 -29.73 -8.13 4.33
N THR A 113 -29.98 -8.18 5.64
CA THR A 113 -30.69 -9.31 6.25
C THR A 113 -32.17 -9.04 6.06
N SER A 114 -32.83 -9.88 5.28
CA SER A 114 -34.27 -9.87 5.10
C SER A 114 -34.95 -10.24 6.44
N TYR A 115 -35.11 -9.28 7.36
CA TYR A 115 -36.04 -9.41 8.49
C TYR A 115 -37.46 -9.12 7.97
N GLY A 116 -37.94 -10.01 7.10
CA GLY A 116 -39.31 -9.98 6.62
C GLY A 116 -40.24 -10.56 7.69
N SER A 117 -41.08 -9.71 8.28
CA SER A 117 -42.29 -10.13 8.98
C SER A 117 -43.22 -10.83 8.00
N GLY A 118 -43.10 -12.16 7.88
CA GLY A 118 -44.03 -12.97 7.09
C GLY A 118 -43.38 -14.21 6.49
N PHE A 119 -43.63 -15.36 7.11
CA PHE A 119 -43.68 -16.72 6.53
C PHE A 119 -42.65 -17.15 5.46
N ALA A 120 -41.46 -16.55 5.40
CA ALA A 120 -40.38 -17.01 4.51
C ALA A 120 -39.38 -17.87 5.29
N TYR A 121 -39.40 -19.17 5.01
CA TYR A 121 -38.36 -20.13 5.39
C TYR A 121 -36.98 -19.62 4.91
N GLY A 122 -36.04 -19.41 5.84
CA GLY A 122 -34.60 -19.36 5.55
C GLY A 122 -34.09 -18.13 4.77
N GLY A 123 -34.21 -16.93 5.34
CA GLY A 123 -33.59 -15.73 4.78
C GLY A 123 -32.06 -15.82 4.81
N TYR A 124 -31.43 -16.18 3.68
CA TYR A 124 -30.00 -16.02 3.50
C TYR A 124 -29.66 -14.52 3.35
N PRO A 125 -28.56 -14.04 3.97
CA PRO A 125 -28.15 -12.65 3.80
C PRO A 125 -27.84 -12.36 2.33
N THR A 126 -28.42 -11.29 1.79
CA THR A 126 -28.13 -10.83 0.43
C THR A 126 -27.21 -9.61 0.51
N VAL A 127 -26.21 -9.56 -0.37
CA VAL A 127 -25.33 -8.41 -0.53
C VAL A 127 -25.82 -7.62 -1.74
N SER A 128 -26.23 -6.38 -1.50
CA SER A 128 -26.58 -5.42 -2.54
C SER A 128 -25.41 -4.47 -2.77
N ASN A 129 -25.27 -4.00 -4.01
CA ASN A 129 -24.11 -3.20 -4.42
C ASN A 129 -24.55 -1.80 -4.83
N ALA A 130 -23.94 -0.81 -4.21
CA ALA A 130 -24.01 0.57 -4.67
C ALA A 130 -23.04 0.79 -5.84
N TRP A 131 -23.39 1.68 -6.75
CA TRP A 131 -22.47 2.14 -7.77
C TRP A 131 -21.35 2.98 -7.13
N PRO A 132 -20.07 2.76 -7.52
CA PRO A 132 -18.95 3.55 -7.03
C PRO A 132 -19.19 5.05 -7.22
N GLN A 133 -19.11 5.80 -6.12
CA GLN A 133 -19.24 7.25 -6.13
C GLN A 133 -17.88 7.89 -6.46
N PRO A 134 -17.84 9.18 -6.87
CA PRO A 134 -16.58 9.89 -7.10
C PRO A 134 -15.59 9.79 -5.92
N SER A 135 -16.09 9.81 -4.69
CA SER A 135 -15.27 9.64 -3.47
C SER A 135 -14.59 8.28 -3.38
N THR A 136 -15.23 7.20 -3.84
CA THR A 136 -14.62 5.86 -3.90
C THR A 136 -13.41 5.87 -4.82
N TRP A 137 -13.54 6.48 -6.00
CA TRP A 137 -12.43 6.61 -6.94
C TRP A 137 -11.32 7.49 -6.39
N THR A 138 -11.65 8.61 -5.74
CA THR A 138 -10.65 9.47 -5.09
C THR A 138 -9.84 8.73 -4.03
N ALA A 139 -10.48 7.85 -3.23
CA ALA A 139 -9.76 7.05 -2.24
C ALA A 139 -8.80 6.04 -2.90
N ILE A 140 -9.22 5.39 -3.99
CA ILE A 140 -8.37 4.49 -4.79
C ILE A 140 -7.18 5.24 -5.38
N ASP A 141 -7.44 6.39 -6.00
CA ASP A 141 -6.41 7.22 -6.63
C ASP A 141 -5.42 7.77 -5.58
N TYR A 142 -5.88 8.04 -4.35
CA TYR A 142 -5.02 8.45 -3.25
C TYR A 142 -4.10 7.32 -2.78
N ALA A 143 -4.61 6.08 -2.66
CA ALA A 143 -3.77 4.92 -2.37
C ALA A 143 -2.75 4.67 -3.49
N ASP A 144 -3.15 4.81 -4.75
CA ASP A 144 -2.26 4.70 -5.91
C ASP A 144 -1.14 5.74 -5.87
N GLN A 145 -1.47 7.00 -5.53
CA GLN A 145 -0.50 8.07 -5.34
C GLN A 145 0.52 7.75 -4.24
N LYS A 146 0.09 7.17 -3.11
CA LYS A 146 1.02 6.83 -2.01
C LYS A 146 1.92 5.64 -2.35
N LYS A 147 1.41 4.65 -3.09
CA LYS A 147 2.22 3.59 -3.69
C LYS A 147 3.31 4.19 -4.59
N ASP A 148 2.95 5.12 -5.47
CA ASP A 148 3.89 5.76 -6.40
C ASP A 148 4.99 6.55 -5.69
N ALA A 149 4.67 7.17 -4.55
CA ALA A 149 5.67 7.83 -3.72
C ALA A 149 6.74 6.84 -3.19
N ILE A 150 6.34 5.61 -2.84
CA ILE A 150 7.28 4.56 -2.42
C ILE A 150 8.08 4.03 -3.62
N TYR A 151 7.47 3.84 -4.79
CA TYR A 151 8.24 3.53 -6.00
C TYR A 151 9.30 4.59 -6.28
N ALA A 152 8.96 5.87 -6.16
CA ALA A 152 9.90 6.97 -6.36
C ALA A 152 11.06 6.90 -5.34
N LEU A 153 10.77 6.59 -4.08
CA LEU A 153 11.79 6.39 -3.04
C LEU A 153 12.72 5.23 -3.39
N VAL A 154 12.18 4.05 -3.72
CA VAL A 154 12.94 2.85 -4.08
C VAL A 154 13.81 3.12 -5.32
N ASN A 155 13.23 3.71 -6.36
CA ASN A 155 13.94 4.07 -7.59
C ASN A 155 15.09 5.06 -7.34
N GLY A 156 14.92 5.99 -6.40
CA GLY A 156 15.96 6.95 -6.01
C GLY A 156 17.15 6.30 -5.30
N LEU A 157 16.92 5.20 -4.57
CA LEU A 157 17.94 4.48 -3.81
C LEU A 157 18.66 3.40 -4.62
N GLN A 158 17.98 2.85 -5.64
CA GLN A 158 18.47 1.76 -6.48
C GLN A 158 19.89 1.95 -7.05
N PRO A 159 20.31 3.15 -7.53
CA PRO A 159 21.64 3.32 -8.13
C PRO A 159 22.79 3.25 -7.11
N THR A 160 22.50 3.39 -5.82
CA THR A 160 23.49 3.53 -4.74
C THR A 160 23.44 2.40 -3.71
N CYS A 161 22.60 1.40 -3.94
CA CYS A 161 22.44 0.28 -3.02
C CYS A 161 23.71 -0.58 -2.92
N ALA A 162 23.89 -1.22 -1.77
CA ALA A 162 24.96 -2.20 -1.57
C ALA A 162 24.50 -3.59 -2.01
N PRO A 163 25.36 -4.40 -2.65
CA PRO A 163 25.03 -5.77 -3.01
C PRO A 163 24.66 -6.62 -1.80
#